data_AF-A0A851P348-F1
#
_entry.id   AF-A0A851P348-F1
#
_cell.length_a   1.000
_cell.length_b   1.000
_cell.length_c   1.000
_cell.angle_alpha   90.00
_cell.angle_beta   90.00
_cell.angle_gamma   90.00
#
_symmetry.space_group_name_H-M   'P 1'
#
loop_
_entity.id
_entity.type
_entity.pdbx_description
1 polymer ?
#
loop_
_entity_poly.entity_id
_entity_poly.type
_entity_poly.pdbx_seq_one_letter_code
_entity_poly.pdbx_strand_id
1 'polypeptide(L)'
;VRDAAAGLVQRSGGDSGSQQQWKDKVLGLLAGMQAPLSIPVLRLCCWALLRLLGRLFLSVQLHRGQLEMVLRAARTPGVPLVFLSVHRSQLDGLLLSFLLFSQGLGVPRVAVGGLACSPRLRALLRCLGGVFLPAGMEQRCSSQDRELPAAVLGSYVGEVLRSQQPLVLFLEEPCTPRHLCSTARVWLSPLCRAVQDGTVPDVLLVPVGIAYDLAP
;
A
#
# COMPACT_ATOMS: atom_id res chain seq x y z
N VAL A 1 -57.29 24.41 -28.06
CA VAL A 1 -56.86 24.21 -26.66
C VAL A 1 -56.23 22.81 -26.55
N ARG A 2 -55.06 22.39 -27.05
CA ARG A 2 -53.80 23.00 -27.54
C ARG A 2 -53.29 24.16 -26.68
N ASP A 3 -52.10 23.92 -26.10
CA ASP A 3 -51.29 24.77 -25.24
C ASP A 3 -51.57 24.72 -23.73
N ALA A 4 -50.75 23.95 -23.00
CA ALA A 4 -50.00 24.42 -21.82
C ALA A 4 -49.19 23.30 -21.16
N ALA A 5 -47.89 23.56 -20.96
CA ALA A 5 -46.98 22.89 -20.04
C ALA A 5 -46.39 21.52 -20.43
N ALA A 6 -45.94 21.42 -21.69
CA ALA A 6 -44.65 20.79 -21.95
C ALA A 6 -43.55 21.80 -21.55
N GLY A 7 -42.88 21.58 -20.41
CA GLY A 7 -41.78 22.42 -19.99
C GLY A 7 -41.24 22.04 -18.62
N LEU A 8 -39.93 21.74 -18.59
CA LEU A 8 -39.07 21.46 -17.42
C LEU A 8 -39.20 20.00 -16.94
N VAL A 9 -38.22 19.11 -17.07
CA VAL A 9 -36.79 19.31 -16.80
C VAL A 9 -35.98 18.43 -17.77
N GLN A 10 -35.49 19.05 -18.84
CA GLN A 10 -34.38 18.53 -19.63
C GLN A 10 -33.10 19.03 -18.95
N ARG A 11 -32.52 18.21 -18.07
CA ARG A 11 -31.23 18.50 -17.43
C ARG A 11 -30.48 17.20 -17.16
N SER A 12 -30.09 16.50 -18.21
CA SER A 12 -29.09 15.43 -18.09
C SER A 12 -28.49 15.16 -19.47
N GLY A 13 -27.35 15.79 -19.75
CA GLY A 13 -26.66 15.67 -21.03
C GLY A 13 -25.24 16.24 -21.03
N GLY A 14 -24.90 17.10 -20.06
CA GLY A 14 -23.56 17.67 -19.91
C GLY A 14 -22.65 16.98 -18.89
N ASP A 15 -23.15 16.04 -18.08
CA ASP A 15 -22.40 15.48 -16.94
C ASP A 15 -21.70 14.14 -17.25
N SER A 16 -21.99 13.52 -18.39
CA SER A 16 -21.34 12.26 -18.79
C SER A 16 -19.88 12.47 -19.17
N GLY A 17 -19.56 13.55 -19.88
CA GLY A 17 -18.19 13.88 -20.31
C GLY A 17 -17.26 14.26 -19.14
N SER A 18 -17.75 15.05 -18.19
CA SER A 18 -17.03 15.40 -16.95
C SER A 18 -16.80 14.16 -16.08
N GLN A 19 -17.83 13.32 -15.89
CA GLN A 19 -17.70 12.09 -15.10
C GLN A 19 -16.72 11.08 -15.72
N GLN A 20 -16.70 10.95 -17.06
CA GLN A 20 -15.74 10.07 -17.74
C GLN A 20 -14.30 10.53 -17.48
N GLN A 21 -14.03 11.83 -17.59
CA GLN A 21 -12.70 12.40 -17.32
C GLN A 21 -12.25 12.19 -15.87
N TRP A 22 -13.16 12.29 -14.90
CA TRP A 22 -12.85 12.01 -13.50
C TRP A 22 -12.54 10.53 -13.26
N LYS A 23 -13.31 9.62 -13.88
CA LYS A 23 -13.06 8.19 -13.82
C LYS A 23 -11.68 7.84 -14.39
N ASP A 24 -11.32 8.40 -15.54
CA ASP A 24 -10.01 8.15 -16.17
C ASP A 24 -8.86 8.65 -15.29
N LYS A 25 -9.01 9.82 -14.64
CA LYS A 25 -8.03 10.33 -13.67
C LYS A 25 -7.88 9.40 -12.47
N VAL A 26 -8.99 8.92 -11.90
CA VAL A 26 -8.98 7.99 -10.76
C VAL A 26 -8.34 6.65 -11.16
N LEU A 27 -8.68 6.13 -12.35
CA LEU A 27 -8.09 4.91 -12.89
C LEU A 27 -6.59 5.08 -13.13
N GLY A 28 -6.14 6.23 -13.62
CA GLY A 28 -4.72 6.55 -13.77
C GLY A 28 -3.98 6.59 -12.44
N LEU A 29 -4.57 7.21 -11.41
CA LEU A 29 -4.02 7.21 -10.05
C LEU A 29 -3.95 5.79 -9.48
N LEU A 30 -5.04 5.02 -9.61
CA LEU A 30 -5.11 3.65 -9.10
C LEU A 30 -4.11 2.73 -9.81
N ALA A 31 -3.94 2.87 -11.13
CA ALA A 31 -2.94 2.15 -11.91
C ALA A 31 -1.50 2.54 -11.52
N GLY A 32 -1.30 3.81 -11.13
CA GLY A 32 -0.03 4.27 -10.56
C GLY A 32 0.28 3.66 -9.19
N MET A 33 -0.76 3.47 -8.36
CA MET A 33 -0.69 2.92 -7.02
C MET A 33 -0.52 1.40 -7.03
N GLN A 34 -1.33 0.67 -7.80
CA GLN A 34 -1.39 -0.79 -7.81
C GLN A 34 -1.09 -1.34 -9.22
N ALA A 35 -0.10 -2.23 -9.30
CA ALA A 35 0.18 -2.97 -10.52
C ALA A 35 -0.67 -4.27 -10.59
N PRO A 36 -1.05 -4.72 -11.79
CA PRO A 36 -1.68 -6.03 -11.96
C PRO A 36 -0.71 -7.13 -11.51
N LEU A 37 -1.17 -7.97 -10.58
CA LEU A 37 -0.40 -9.04 -9.99
C LEU A 37 -0.45 -10.27 -10.90
N SER A 38 0.70 -10.70 -11.40
CA SER A 38 0.84 -11.97 -12.11
C SER A 38 1.58 -12.97 -11.23
N ILE A 39 0.89 -14.03 -10.82
CA ILE A 39 1.43 -15.13 -10.01
C ILE A 39 2.74 -15.71 -10.58
N PRO A 40 2.89 -15.98 -11.89
CA PRO A 40 4.15 -16.53 -12.40
C PRO A 40 5.32 -15.57 -12.28
N VAL A 41 5.11 -14.28 -12.53
CA VAL A 41 6.14 -13.25 -12.40
C VAL A 41 6.52 -13.08 -10.93
N LEU A 42 5.55 -13.09 -10.03
CA LEU A 42 5.79 -13.03 -8.60
C LEU A 42 6.66 -14.20 -8.11
N ARG A 43 6.37 -15.43 -8.56
CA ARG A 43 7.20 -16.61 -8.25
C ARG A 43 8.62 -16.45 -8.77
N LEU A 44 8.80 -15.95 -10.00
CA LEU A 44 10.11 -15.69 -10.58
C LEU A 44 10.88 -14.62 -9.79
N CYS A 45 10.21 -13.51 -9.44
CA CYS A 45 10.78 -12.45 -8.63
C CYS A 45 11.22 -12.96 -7.24
N CYS A 46 10.38 -13.77 -6.58
CA CYS A 46 10.71 -14.35 -5.29
C CYS A 46 11.90 -15.31 -5.37
N TRP A 47 11.96 -16.14 -6.41
CA TRP A 47 13.09 -17.03 -6.64
C TRP A 47 14.39 -16.26 -6.89
N ALA A 48 14.35 -15.23 -7.75
CA ALA A 48 15.50 -14.38 -8.02
C ALA A 48 15.97 -13.63 -6.77
N LEU A 49 15.02 -13.14 -5.97
CA LEU A 49 15.31 -12.47 -4.71
C LEU A 49 15.97 -13.41 -3.70
N LEU A 50 15.47 -14.64 -3.55
CA LEU A 50 16.07 -15.62 -2.65
C LEU A 50 17.52 -15.93 -3.07
N ARG A 51 17.78 -16.03 -4.38
CA ARG A 51 19.14 -16.20 -4.92
C ARG A 51 20.03 -14.99 -4.65
N LEU A 52 19.49 -13.78 -4.78
CA LEU A 52 20.22 -12.55 -4.49
C LEU A 52 20.54 -12.45 -2.99
N LEU A 53 19.57 -12.75 -2.13
CA LEU A 53 19.72 -12.69 -0.69
C LEU A 53 20.77 -13.69 -0.19
N GLY A 54 20.79 -14.90 -0.75
CA GLY A 54 21.83 -15.90 -0.46
C GLY A 54 23.22 -15.54 -1.00
N ARG A 55 23.36 -14.50 -1.84
CA ARG A 55 24.67 -13.95 -2.24
C ARG A 55 25.09 -12.76 -1.37
N LEU A 56 24.13 -11.98 -0.88
CA LEU A 56 24.39 -10.76 -0.11
C LEU A 56 24.59 -11.04 1.38
N PHE A 57 23.87 -12.03 1.93
CA PHE A 57 23.90 -12.35 3.35
C PHE A 57 24.46 -13.75 3.58
N LEU A 58 25.38 -13.87 4.54
CA LEU A 58 25.91 -15.16 4.98
C LEU A 58 24.83 -16.02 5.63
N SER A 59 23.94 -15.41 6.40
CA SER A 59 22.77 -16.08 6.97
C SER A 59 21.63 -15.10 7.17
N VAL A 60 20.40 -15.54 6.88
CA VAL A 60 19.18 -14.80 7.20
C VAL A 60 18.47 -15.59 8.27
N GLN A 61 18.54 -15.10 9.51
CA GLN A 61 17.89 -15.75 10.64
C GLN A 61 16.49 -15.18 10.81
N LEU A 62 15.48 -16.02 10.58
CA LEU A 62 14.09 -15.70 10.88
C LEU A 62 13.66 -16.49 12.10
N HIS A 63 13.25 -15.79 13.16
CA HIS A 63 12.77 -16.45 14.37
C HIS A 63 11.40 -17.10 14.10
N ARG A 64 11.37 -18.43 13.98
CA ARG A 64 10.17 -19.19 13.63
C ARG A 64 9.00 -18.99 14.60
N GLY A 65 9.28 -18.82 15.90
CA GLY A 65 8.23 -18.58 16.91
C GLY A 65 7.48 -17.26 16.69
N GLN A 66 8.19 -16.20 16.27
CA GLN A 66 7.58 -14.91 15.95
C GLN A 66 6.77 -15.01 14.66
N LEU A 67 7.30 -15.71 13.66
CA LEU A 67 6.58 -15.95 12.41
C LEU A 67 5.29 -16.75 12.64
N GLU A 68 5.33 -17.79 13.47
CA GLU A 68 4.13 -18.55 13.83
C GLU A 68 3.10 -17.71 14.56
N MET A 69 3.53 -16.82 15.46
CA MET A 69 2.64 -15.88 16.13
C MET A 69 1.95 -14.95 15.12
N VAL A 70 2.72 -14.41 14.18
CA VAL A 70 2.20 -13.58 13.07
C VAL A 70 1.25 -14.37 12.17
N LEU A 71 1.56 -15.62 11.86
CA LEU A 71 0.71 -16.49 11.04
C LEU A 71 -0.60 -16.83 11.75
N ARG A 72 -0.57 -17.06 13.07
CA ARG A 72 -1.78 -17.26 13.88
C ARG A 72 -2.63 -16.00 13.90
N ALA A 73 -1.99 -14.85 14.13
CA ALA A 73 -2.62 -13.54 14.04
C ALA A 73 -3.29 -13.28 12.68
N ALA A 74 -2.61 -13.64 11.58
CA ALA A 74 -3.12 -13.50 10.22
C ALA A 74 -4.29 -14.46 9.89
N ARG A 75 -4.39 -15.58 10.60
CA ARG A 75 -5.49 -16.55 10.45
C ARG A 75 -6.73 -16.18 11.28
N THR A 76 -6.63 -15.17 12.15
CA THR A 76 -7.77 -14.66 12.91
C THR A 76 -8.77 -14.04 11.93
N PRO A 77 -9.98 -14.61 11.77
CA PRO A 77 -10.94 -14.11 10.81
C PRO A 77 -11.46 -12.73 11.24
N GLY A 78 -11.53 -11.79 10.30
CA GLY A 78 -12.18 -10.49 10.53
C GLY A 78 -11.27 -9.35 10.98
N VAL A 79 -9.97 -9.59 11.14
CA VAL A 79 -9.01 -8.55 11.58
C VAL A 79 -7.90 -8.40 10.53
N PRO A 80 -7.87 -7.32 9.73
CA PRO A 80 -6.76 -7.05 8.82
C PRO A 80 -5.44 -6.83 9.58
N LEU A 81 -4.36 -7.29 8.95
CA LEU A 81 -3.01 -7.28 9.50
C LEU A 81 -2.21 -6.12 8.92
N VAL A 82 -1.64 -5.28 9.79
CA VAL A 82 -0.80 -4.16 9.39
C VAL A 82 0.57 -4.30 10.04
N PHE A 83 1.57 -4.52 9.21
CA PHE A 83 2.96 -4.58 9.63
C PHE A 83 3.55 -3.17 9.70
N LEU A 84 4.16 -2.84 10.82
CA LEU A 84 4.82 -1.57 11.06
C LEU A 84 6.33 -1.81 11.16
N SER A 85 7.07 -1.46 10.11
CA SER A 85 8.53 -1.45 10.17
C SER A 85 9.02 -0.13 10.70
N VAL A 86 9.91 -0.17 11.70
CA VAL A 86 10.55 1.02 12.25
C VAL A 86 11.56 1.54 11.23
N HIS A 87 12.48 0.70 10.76
CA HIS A 87 13.52 1.12 9.82
C HIS A 87 13.01 1.27 8.38
N ARG A 88 13.56 2.28 7.69
CA ARG A 88 13.28 2.56 6.28
C ARG A 88 14.36 1.98 5.37
N SER A 89 14.56 0.66 5.39
CA SER A 89 15.35 0.01 4.34
C SER A 89 14.45 -0.44 3.19
N GLN A 90 14.85 -0.15 1.95
CA GLN A 90 14.14 -0.66 0.77
C GLN A 90 14.20 -2.19 0.72
N LEU A 91 15.24 -2.77 1.32
CA LEU A 91 15.43 -4.20 1.47
C LEU A 91 14.46 -4.79 2.52
N ASP A 92 14.06 -4.02 3.54
CA ASP A 92 13.06 -4.46 4.53
C ASP A 92 11.72 -4.76 3.84
N GLY A 93 11.26 -3.84 2.99
CA GLY A 93 10.02 -4.04 2.25
C GLY A 93 10.08 -5.22 1.30
N LEU A 94 11.22 -5.39 0.64
CA LEU A 94 11.46 -6.51 -0.26
C LEU A 94 11.48 -7.85 0.48
N LEU A 95 12.19 -7.91 1.62
CA LEU A 95 12.33 -9.10 2.45
C LEU A 95 11.01 -9.46 3.13
N LEU A 96 10.31 -8.48 3.69
CA LEU A 96 9.02 -8.69 4.32
C LEU A 96 7.96 -9.10 3.29
N SER A 97 7.97 -8.50 2.09
CA SER A 97 7.13 -8.95 0.98
C SER A 97 7.36 -10.42 0.63
N PHE A 98 8.62 -10.79 0.50
CA PHE A 98 9.02 -12.15 0.22
C PHE A 98 8.62 -13.12 1.33
N LEU A 99 8.84 -12.75 2.59
CA LEU A 99 8.49 -13.57 3.75
C LEU A 99 6.99 -13.85 3.77
N LEU A 100 6.15 -12.81 3.72
CA LEU A 100 4.70 -12.96 3.75
C LEU A 100 4.18 -13.79 2.57
N PHE A 101 4.73 -13.55 1.38
CA PHE A 101 4.40 -14.36 0.20
C PHE A 101 4.80 -15.83 0.36
N SER A 102 6.02 -16.10 0.86
CA SER A 102 6.53 -17.45 1.08
C SER A 102 5.70 -18.24 2.10
N GLN A 103 5.08 -17.56 3.07
CA GLN A 103 4.20 -18.17 4.06
C GLN A 103 2.75 -18.32 3.59
N GLY A 104 2.43 -17.89 2.36
CA GLY A 104 1.08 -18.00 1.82
C GLY A 104 0.09 -16.98 2.39
N LEU A 105 0.57 -15.90 3.03
CA LEU A 105 -0.28 -14.82 3.56
C LEU A 105 -0.79 -13.86 2.47
N GLY A 106 -0.56 -14.18 1.20
CA GLY A 106 -0.89 -13.34 0.06
C GLY A 106 0.23 -12.35 -0.27
N VAL A 107 -0.07 -11.45 -1.21
CA VAL A 107 0.89 -10.44 -1.66
C VAL A 107 0.73 -9.20 -0.78
N PRO A 108 1.68 -8.90 0.11
CA PRO A 108 1.52 -7.78 1.00
C PRO A 108 1.63 -6.46 0.25
N ARG A 109 0.72 -5.56 0.60
CA ARG A 109 0.69 -4.22 0.04
C ARG A 109 1.69 -3.36 0.78
N VAL A 110 2.87 -3.20 0.19
CA VAL A 110 3.93 -2.38 0.78
C VAL A 110 3.69 -0.94 0.43
N ALA A 111 3.34 -0.11 1.42
CA ALA A 111 3.20 1.33 1.26
C ALA A 111 4.59 1.97 1.07
N VAL A 112 4.95 2.22 -0.18
CA VAL A 112 6.21 2.87 -0.54
C VAL A 112 5.94 4.36 -0.76
N GLY A 113 6.53 5.21 0.08
CA GLY A 113 6.56 6.67 -0.13
C GLY A 113 7.46 7.08 -1.31
N GLY A 114 7.69 8.38 -1.50
CA GLY A 114 8.57 8.94 -2.55
C GLY A 114 10.06 8.75 -2.29
N LEU A 115 10.39 7.55 -1.83
CA LEU A 115 11.72 6.99 -1.86
C LEU A 115 12.30 7.17 -3.27
N ALA A 116 13.55 7.63 -3.33
CA ALA A 116 14.41 7.54 -4.50
C ALA A 116 14.72 6.07 -4.78
N CYS A 117 13.71 5.29 -5.15
CA CYS A 117 13.87 3.92 -5.61
C CYS A 117 14.47 3.96 -7.01
N SER A 118 15.48 3.13 -7.24
CA SER A 118 15.87 2.80 -8.61
C SER A 118 14.65 2.27 -9.38
N PRO A 119 14.52 2.55 -10.69
CA PRO A 119 13.37 2.12 -11.47
C PRO A 119 13.19 0.59 -11.46
N ARG A 120 14.31 -0.15 -11.37
CA ARG A 120 14.32 -1.61 -11.25
C ARG A 120 13.72 -2.09 -9.94
N LEU A 121 14.12 -1.48 -8.82
CA LEU A 121 13.57 -1.84 -7.51
C LEU A 121 12.09 -1.46 -7.40
N ARG A 122 11.70 -0.30 -7.97
CA ARG A 122 10.30 0.09 -8.05
C ARG A 122 9.48 -0.93 -8.82
N ALA A 123 9.97 -1.41 -9.97
CA ALA A 123 9.31 -2.47 -10.73
C ALA A 123 9.21 -3.78 -9.94
N LEU A 124 10.28 -4.17 -9.24
CA LEU A 124 10.30 -5.38 -8.40
C LEU A 124 9.29 -5.28 -7.25
N LEU A 125 9.28 -4.16 -6.51
CA LEU A 125 8.32 -3.89 -5.46
C LEU A 125 6.89 -3.88 -6.02
N ARG A 126 6.64 -3.29 -7.20
CA ARG A 126 5.33 -3.37 -7.87
C ARG A 126 4.91 -4.82 -8.16
N CYS A 127 5.83 -5.66 -8.63
CA CYS A 127 5.57 -7.07 -8.86
C CYS A 127 5.24 -7.82 -7.55
N LEU A 128 5.85 -7.41 -6.44
CA LEU A 128 5.63 -7.94 -5.09
C LEU A 128 4.44 -7.29 -4.35
N GLY A 129 3.57 -6.56 -5.06
CA GLY A 129 2.36 -5.93 -4.51
C GLY A 129 2.60 -4.60 -3.81
N GLY A 130 3.77 -4.00 -3.99
CA GLY A 130 4.09 -2.65 -3.52
C GLY A 130 3.07 -1.64 -4.04
N VAL A 131 2.52 -0.88 -3.11
CA VAL A 131 1.59 0.21 -3.35
C VAL A 131 2.33 1.52 -3.19
N PHE A 132 2.32 2.32 -4.24
CA PHE A 132 3.07 3.57 -4.28
C PHE A 132 2.15 4.73 -3.97
N LEU A 133 2.62 5.64 -3.11
CA LEU A 133 1.90 6.87 -2.87
C LEU A 133 1.88 7.72 -4.16
N PRO A 134 0.73 8.27 -4.58
CA PRO A 134 0.66 9.12 -5.76
C PRO A 134 1.59 10.33 -5.63
N ALA A 135 2.32 10.65 -6.70
CA ALA A 135 3.30 11.74 -6.73
C ALA A 135 2.71 13.12 -6.32
N GLY A 136 1.41 13.35 -6.52
CA GLY A 136 0.72 14.57 -6.11
C GLY A 136 0.57 14.76 -4.59
N MET A 137 0.70 13.70 -3.79
CA MET A 137 0.65 13.80 -2.32
C MET A 137 2.02 14.13 -1.69
N GLU A 138 3.09 13.74 -2.39
CA GLU A 138 4.49 14.00 -2.04
C GLU A 138 4.90 15.44 -2.39
N GLN A 139 4.44 15.95 -3.53
CA GLN A 139 4.70 17.32 -3.96
C GLN A 139 3.86 18.32 -3.14
N ARG A 140 4.43 19.47 -2.74
CA ARG A 140 3.68 20.63 -2.20
C ARG A 140 2.83 21.31 -3.31
N CYS A 141 1.98 20.57 -4.02
CA CYS A 141 0.97 21.19 -4.87
C CYS A 141 -0.24 21.65 -4.03
N SER A 142 -0.96 22.61 -4.61
CA SER A 142 -2.11 23.35 -4.07
C SER A 142 -3.14 22.45 -3.38
N SER A 143 -3.91 23.02 -2.44
CA SER A 143 -4.88 22.27 -1.62
C SER A 143 -5.87 21.44 -2.44
N GLN A 144 -6.33 21.95 -3.59
CA GLN A 144 -7.27 21.26 -4.48
C GLN A 144 -6.67 20.02 -5.18
N ASP A 145 -5.37 20.03 -5.54
CA ASP A 145 -4.72 18.88 -6.19
C ASP A 145 -4.46 17.72 -5.22
N ARG A 146 -4.60 17.96 -3.92
CA ARG A 146 -4.34 16.99 -2.86
C ARG A 146 -5.61 16.24 -2.41
N GLU A 147 -6.79 16.82 -2.61
CA GLU A 147 -8.08 16.24 -2.20
C GLU A 147 -8.43 14.96 -2.95
N LEU A 148 -8.24 14.94 -4.27
CA LEU A 148 -8.52 13.79 -5.12
C LEU A 148 -7.63 12.57 -4.79
N PRO A 149 -6.28 12.69 -4.77
CA PRO A 149 -5.42 11.59 -4.34
C PRO A 149 -5.70 11.12 -2.91
N ALA A 150 -6.03 12.03 -1.99
CA ALA A 150 -6.39 11.69 -0.62
C ALA A 150 -7.67 10.85 -0.54
N ALA A 151 -8.71 11.23 -1.30
CA ALA A 151 -9.96 10.50 -1.36
C ALA A 151 -9.78 9.11 -1.99
N VAL A 152 -9.00 9.01 -3.08
CA VAL A 152 -8.67 7.72 -3.71
C VAL A 152 -7.88 6.83 -2.76
N LEU A 153 -6.91 7.38 -2.02
CA LEU A 153 -6.15 6.65 -1.01
C LEU A 153 -7.03 6.16 0.14
N GLY A 154 -7.94 7.00 0.62
CA GLY A 154 -8.90 6.63 1.68
C GLY A 154 -9.78 5.44 1.26
N SER A 155 -10.40 5.53 0.08
CA SER A 155 -11.20 4.45 -0.49
C SER A 155 -10.38 3.18 -0.72
N TYR A 156 -9.13 3.33 -1.20
CA TYR A 156 -8.22 2.22 -1.42
C TYR A 156 -7.85 1.50 -0.12
N VAL A 157 -7.46 2.24 0.92
CA VAL A 157 -7.13 1.67 2.23
C VAL A 157 -8.36 0.98 2.81
N GLY A 158 -9.54 1.58 2.72
CA GLY A 158 -10.80 0.94 3.13
C GLY A 158 -11.02 -0.40 2.42
N GLU A 159 -10.79 -0.47 1.12
CA GLU A 159 -10.96 -1.70 0.34
C GLU A 159 -9.91 -2.77 0.68
N VAL A 160 -8.66 -2.37 0.91
CA VAL A 160 -7.58 -3.26 1.36
C VAL A 160 -7.90 -3.89 2.71
N LEU A 161 -8.41 -3.07 3.65
CA LEU A 161 -8.80 -3.52 4.97
C LEU A 161 -10.02 -4.45 4.91
N ARG A 162 -11.03 -4.16 4.08
CA ARG A 162 -12.17 -5.07 3.82
C ARG A 162 -11.74 -6.39 3.21
N SER A 163 -10.78 -6.34 2.29
CA SER A 163 -10.22 -7.52 1.63
C SER A 163 -9.27 -8.33 2.54
N GLN A 164 -9.04 -7.89 3.79
CA GLN A 164 -8.13 -8.50 4.76
C GLN A 164 -6.72 -8.73 4.21
N GLN A 165 -6.26 -7.87 3.29
CA GLN A 165 -4.94 -8.02 2.71
C GLN A 165 -3.88 -7.43 3.65
N PRO A 166 -2.75 -8.13 3.87
CA PRO A 166 -1.71 -7.61 4.75
C PRO A 166 -1.11 -6.33 4.18
N LEU A 167 -1.06 -5.29 4.99
CA LEU A 167 -0.49 -3.98 4.64
C LEU A 167 0.84 -3.83 5.37
N VAL A 168 1.87 -3.34 4.69
CA VAL A 168 3.19 -3.05 5.29
C VAL A 168 3.41 -1.54 5.22
N LEU A 169 3.69 -0.92 6.36
CA LEU A 169 3.98 0.51 6.50
C LEU A 169 5.39 0.71 7.08
N PHE A 170 6.11 1.72 6.59
CA PHE A 170 7.38 2.16 7.17
C PHE A 170 7.18 3.46 7.94
N LEU A 171 7.60 3.49 9.20
CA LEU A 171 7.35 4.61 10.10
C LEU A 171 8.45 5.68 10.07
N GLU A 172 9.70 5.32 9.82
CA GLU A 172 10.85 6.23 9.94
C GLU A 172 11.29 6.84 8.60
N GLU A 173 11.90 8.02 8.67
CA GLU A 173 12.57 8.71 7.57
C GLU A 173 14.04 8.85 7.97
N PRO A 174 15.02 8.46 7.11
CA PRO A 174 16.43 8.34 7.49
C PRO A 174 17.07 9.63 8.03
N CYS A 175 16.38 10.77 7.94
CA CYS A 175 16.89 12.08 8.34
C CYS A 175 16.31 12.61 9.67
N THR A 176 15.30 11.97 10.29
CA THR A 176 14.71 12.47 11.54
C THR A 176 14.31 11.34 12.51
N PRO A 177 15.20 10.90 13.40
CA PRO A 177 15.00 9.72 14.27
C PRO A 177 13.96 9.89 15.40
N ARG A 178 13.13 10.94 15.37
CA ARG A 178 12.14 11.25 16.44
C ARG A 178 10.77 11.70 15.93
N HIS A 179 10.54 11.69 14.62
CA HIS A 179 9.25 12.08 14.05
C HIS A 179 8.74 11.01 13.10
N LEU A 180 7.46 10.67 13.22
CA LEU A 180 6.73 9.87 12.24
C LEU A 180 6.94 10.49 10.86
N CYS A 181 7.40 9.68 9.89
CA CYS A 181 7.57 10.09 8.51
C CYS A 181 6.27 10.72 7.98
N SER A 182 6.40 11.79 7.19
CA SER A 182 5.26 12.48 6.59
C SER A 182 4.41 11.50 5.75
N THR A 183 5.05 10.60 5.01
CA THR A 183 4.40 9.51 4.27
C THR A 183 3.67 8.54 5.21
N ALA A 184 4.27 8.15 6.33
CA ALA A 184 3.63 7.25 7.31
C ALA A 184 2.34 7.86 7.86
N ARG A 185 2.34 9.16 8.18
CA ARG A 185 1.14 9.88 8.62
C ARG A 185 0.04 9.89 7.55
N VAL A 186 0.42 10.03 6.28
CA VAL A 186 -0.52 10.00 5.15
C VAL A 186 -1.19 8.63 5.01
N TRP A 187 -0.48 7.53 5.24
CA TRP A 187 -1.07 6.19 5.22
C TRP A 187 -1.86 5.84 6.50
N LEU A 188 -1.37 6.27 7.66
CA LEU A 188 -2.02 6.01 8.95
C LEU A 188 -3.32 6.79 9.10
N SER A 189 -3.42 8.01 8.59
CA SER A 189 -4.64 8.82 8.74
C SER A 189 -5.91 8.19 8.16
N PRO A 190 -5.96 7.69 6.90
CA PRO A 190 -7.14 6.98 6.40
C PRO A 190 -7.35 5.64 7.09
N LEU A 191 -6.28 4.98 7.55
CA LEU A 191 -6.39 3.72 8.28
C LEU A 191 -7.07 3.92 9.64
N CYS A 192 -6.64 4.91 10.43
CA CYS A 192 -7.27 5.27 11.69
C CYS A 192 -8.72 5.72 11.50
N ARG A 193 -9.02 6.50 10.44
CA ARG A 193 -10.40 6.87 10.10
C ARG A 193 -11.26 5.65 9.79
N ALA A 194 -10.77 4.71 8.98
CA ALA A 194 -11.52 3.50 8.65
C ALA A 194 -11.90 2.67 9.90
N VAL A 195 -11.03 2.65 10.91
CA VAL A 195 -11.34 2.01 12.21
C VAL A 195 -12.33 2.84 13.03
N GLN A 196 -12.13 4.15 13.13
CA GLN A 196 -13.03 5.05 13.87
C GLN A 196 -14.44 5.09 13.28
N ASP A 197 -14.56 5.04 11.96
CA ASP A 197 -15.81 5.04 11.22
C ASP A 197 -16.49 3.65 11.25
N GLY A 198 -15.88 2.65 11.89
CA GLY A 198 -16.43 1.29 11.99
C GLY A 198 -16.45 0.52 10.66
N THR A 199 -15.68 0.95 9.67
CA THR A 199 -15.57 0.23 8.39
C THR A 199 -14.93 -1.15 8.58
N VAL A 200 -14.07 -1.28 9.58
CA VAL A 200 -13.48 -2.54 10.03
C VAL A 200 -13.56 -2.59 11.56
N PRO A 201 -13.93 -3.74 12.16
CA PRO A 201 -14.12 -3.85 13.60
C PRO A 201 -12.84 -3.60 14.39
N ASP A 202 -11.71 -4.17 13.95
CA ASP A 202 -10.41 -4.05 14.60
C ASP A 202 -9.27 -4.21 13.58
N VAL A 203 -8.09 -3.67 13.90
CA VAL A 203 -6.87 -3.83 13.09
C VAL A 203 -5.74 -4.32 13.97
N LEU A 204 -5.01 -5.34 13.53
CA LEU A 204 -3.87 -5.86 14.26
C LEU A 204 -2.57 -5.24 13.76
N LEU A 205 -1.92 -4.49 14.63
CA LEU A 205 -0.63 -3.86 14.37
C LEU A 205 0.50 -4.80 14.79
N VAL A 206 1.35 -5.19 13.84
CA VAL A 206 2.51 -6.04 14.09
C VAL A 206 3.78 -5.21 13.91
N PRO A 207 4.50 -4.85 14.99
CA PRO A 207 5.79 -4.21 14.86
C PRO A 207 6.81 -5.20 14.29
N VAL A 208 7.55 -4.77 13.27
CA VAL A 208 8.61 -5.56 12.63
C VAL A 208 9.92 -4.79 12.77
N GLY A 209 10.94 -5.47 13.30
CA GLY A 209 12.32 -4.98 13.35
C GLY A 209 13.21 -5.92 12.55
N ILE A 210 14.00 -5.36 11.64
CA ILE A 210 14.99 -6.11 10.86
C ILE A 210 16.36 -5.51 11.20
N ALA A 211 17.24 -6.36 11.70
CA ALA A 211 18.64 -6.01 11.96
C ALA A 211 19.50 -6.61 10.86
N TYR A 212 20.44 -5.81 10.36
CA TYR A 212 21.42 -6.23 9.37
C TYR A 212 22.77 -6.33 10.06
N ASP A 213 23.41 -7.49 9.97
CA ASP A 213 24.83 -7.58 10.25
C ASP A 213 25.57 -6.87 9.11
N LEU A 214 26.51 -5.98 9.46
CA LEU A 214 27.39 -5.39 8.45
C LEU A 214 28.11 -6.54 7.73
N ALA A 215 27.93 -6.62 6.41
CA ALA A 215 28.82 -7.42 5.58
C ALA A 215 30.24 -6.84 5.73
N PRO A 216 31.28 -7.66 5.97
CA PRO A 216 32.67 -7.22 6.00
C PRO A 216 33.12 -6.63 4.67
#